data_AF-A0A6N8BNT8-F1
#
_entry.id   AF-A0A6N8BNT8-F1
#
_cell.length_a   1.000
_cell.length_b   1.000
_cell.length_c   1.000
_cell.angle_alpha   90.00
_cell.angle_beta   90.00
_cell.angle_gamma   90.00
#
_symmetry.space_group_name_H-M   'P 1'
#
loop_
_entity.id
_entity.type
_entity.pdbx_description
1 polymer ?
#
loop_
_entity_poly.entity_id
_entity_poly.type
_entity_poly.pdbx_seq_one_letter_code
_entity_poly.pdbx_strand_id
1 'polypeptide(L)'
;MAASFSEAGAGLRRAATGRTNIRKHCRKFIYHCENNMFFETIKVLDGNIMNLDLHMARLTKTVQHFFPDCPPPVLSITVPPMFKNGLYRCRVTYSQKIERVEFIPYVRRQITTLALIEAPAISYGWKSCDRSELEALKKASGHDEVIIVKNGAITDTSFSNLVFESDAGLFTPATFLLPGVQRSNLINSGIVRETTITVDDLYNYRRVFLINAMLDLEDAISFTISTLQKTGNAHSPSLHTFSFLSDCPTQG
;
A
#
# COMPACT_ATOMS: atom_id res chain seq x y z
N MET A 1 2.86 -78.68 54.85
CA MET A 1 1.64 -77.85 54.69
C MET A 1 1.63 -77.29 53.29
N ALA A 2 0.47 -77.36 52.66
CA ALA A 2 0.25 -77.24 51.23
C ALA A 2 0.21 -75.79 50.71
N ALA A 3 0.21 -75.72 49.37
CA ALA A 3 -0.16 -74.64 48.44
C ALA A 3 0.98 -73.68 48.03
N SER A 4 1.61 -73.82 46.84
CA SER A 4 1.15 -73.55 45.44
C SER A 4 0.89 -72.06 45.19
N PHE A 5 1.57 -71.35 44.26
CA PHE A 5 1.50 -71.50 42.79
C PHE A 5 2.68 -70.85 42.00
N SER A 6 3.13 -71.59 40.97
CA SER A 6 3.69 -71.28 39.62
C SER A 6 4.55 -70.02 39.36
N GLU A 7 5.85 -70.16 39.03
CA GLU A 7 6.47 -70.39 37.67
C GLU A 7 6.45 -69.15 36.75
N ALA A 8 7.60 -68.49 36.52
CA ALA A 8 8.58 -68.72 35.43
C ALA A 8 8.18 -67.99 34.13
N GLY A 9 9.04 -67.34 33.35
CA GLY A 9 10.49 -67.21 33.30
C GLY A 9 10.87 -66.17 32.23
N ALA A 10 12.18 -65.95 32.10
CA ALA A 10 12.85 -64.85 31.41
C ALA A 10 12.67 -64.74 29.88
N GLY A 11 12.89 -63.52 29.36
CA GLY A 11 13.12 -63.22 27.94
C GLY A 11 13.89 -61.91 27.75
N LEU A 12 15.02 -61.97 27.04
CA LEU A 12 16.11 -60.99 26.91
C LEU A 12 15.83 -59.76 26.02
N ARG A 13 16.52 -58.65 26.36
CA ARG A 13 17.13 -57.57 25.50
C ARG A 13 16.25 -56.74 24.55
N ARG A 14 16.20 -55.41 24.78
CA ARG A 14 17.03 -54.38 24.09
C ARG A 14 16.67 -52.98 24.60
N ALA A 15 17.68 -52.14 24.80
CA ALA A 15 17.53 -50.72 25.12
C ALA A 15 17.03 -49.93 23.89
N ALA A 16 16.10 -49.01 24.10
CA ALA A 16 15.83 -47.91 23.19
C ALA A 16 15.46 -46.66 24.00
N THR A 17 16.34 -45.67 23.89
CA THR A 17 16.23 -44.32 24.43
C THR A 17 14.99 -43.59 23.88
N GLY A 18 14.01 -43.32 24.74
CA GLY A 18 12.82 -42.53 24.42
C GLY A 18 12.99 -41.06 24.79
N ARG A 19 13.16 -40.21 23.79
CA ARG A 19 13.14 -38.74 23.92
C ARG A 19 11.76 -38.26 24.35
N THR A 20 11.73 -37.42 25.37
CA THR A 20 10.56 -36.73 25.89
C THR A 20 9.99 -35.77 24.84
N ASN A 21 8.79 -36.06 24.33
CA ASN A 21 8.06 -35.18 23.40
C ASN A 21 7.05 -34.36 24.20
N ILE A 22 7.42 -33.13 24.57
CA ILE A 22 6.48 -32.13 25.08
C ILE A 22 5.65 -31.64 23.89
N ARG A 23 4.46 -32.20 23.72
CA ARG A 23 3.44 -31.68 22.80
C ARG A 23 2.92 -30.35 23.37
N LYS A 24 3.47 -29.23 22.89
CA LYS A 24 2.85 -27.92 23.07
C LYS A 24 1.51 -27.91 22.32
N HIS A 25 0.47 -27.68 23.10
CA HIS A 25 -0.92 -27.62 22.69
C HIS A 25 -1.16 -26.29 21.95
N CYS A 26 -0.89 -26.24 20.64
CA CYS A 26 -1.41 -25.17 19.79
C CYS A 26 -2.87 -25.49 19.49
N ARG A 27 -3.80 -24.79 20.16
CA ARG A 27 -5.22 -24.78 19.77
C ARG A 27 -5.29 -24.28 18.33
N LYS A 28 -5.73 -25.16 17.44
CA LYS A 28 -5.93 -24.88 16.03
C LYS A 28 -7.19 -24.03 15.90
N PHE A 29 -7.07 -22.72 16.07
CA PHE A 29 -8.05 -21.80 15.51
C PHE A 29 -7.88 -21.87 14.00
N ILE A 30 -8.81 -22.55 13.33
CA ILE A 30 -8.95 -22.45 11.88
C ILE A 30 -9.51 -21.05 11.63
N TYR A 31 -8.65 -20.04 11.66
CA TYR A 31 -8.94 -18.82 10.93
C TYR A 31 -9.04 -19.24 9.46
N HIS A 32 -10.10 -18.83 8.79
CA HIS A 32 -10.16 -18.91 7.33
C HIS A 32 -9.00 -18.06 6.76
N CYS A 33 -7.80 -18.64 6.68
CA CYS A 33 -6.58 -18.03 6.13
C CYS A 33 -6.49 -18.23 4.60
N GLU A 34 -7.61 -18.47 3.94
CA GLU A 34 -7.68 -18.37 2.48
C GLU A 34 -8.12 -16.94 2.16
N ASN A 35 -7.17 -16.13 1.64
CA ASN A 35 -7.38 -14.95 0.76
C ASN A 35 -6.91 -13.55 1.22
N ASN A 36 -6.19 -13.39 2.33
CA ASN A 36 -5.56 -12.09 2.64
C ASN A 36 -4.12 -12.05 2.13
N MET A 37 -3.93 -11.56 0.91
CA MET A 37 -2.61 -11.33 0.30
C MET A 37 -2.36 -9.82 0.17
N PHE A 38 -1.19 -9.37 0.63
CA PHE A 38 -0.77 -7.98 0.59
C PHE A 38 0.47 -7.80 -0.26
N PHE A 39 0.78 -6.57 -0.62
CA PHE A 39 2.01 -6.28 -1.34
C PHE A 39 2.63 -4.94 -0.97
N GLU A 40 3.95 -4.89 -1.04
CA GLU A 40 4.73 -3.67 -1.10
C GLU A 40 5.24 -3.44 -2.53
N THR A 41 5.46 -2.17 -2.86
CA THR A 41 6.04 -1.73 -4.13
C THR A 41 7.11 -0.72 -3.76
N ILE A 42 8.37 -1.11 -3.94
CA ILE A 42 9.54 -0.39 -3.43
C ILE A 42 10.36 0.09 -4.64
N LYS A 43 10.72 1.38 -4.65
CA LYS A 43 11.59 1.96 -5.67
C LYS A 43 13.03 1.50 -5.45
N VAL A 44 13.63 1.00 -6.52
CA VAL A 44 15.06 0.66 -6.58
C VAL A 44 15.68 1.51 -7.68
N LEU A 45 16.55 2.42 -7.31
CA LEU A 45 17.24 3.33 -8.22
C LEU A 45 18.74 3.10 -8.15
N ASP A 46 19.33 2.66 -9.24
CA ASP A 46 20.78 2.37 -9.34
C ASP A 46 21.27 1.46 -8.19
N GLY A 47 20.49 0.42 -7.90
CA GLY A 47 20.76 -0.54 -6.83
C GLY A 47 20.38 -0.07 -5.42
N ASN A 48 19.97 1.19 -5.23
CA ASN A 48 19.57 1.72 -3.93
C ASN A 48 18.09 1.47 -3.68
N ILE A 49 17.76 0.89 -2.52
CA ILE A 49 16.39 0.64 -2.09
C ILE A 49 15.87 1.86 -1.34
N MET A 50 14.84 2.50 -1.87
CA MET A 50 14.27 3.72 -1.29
C MET A 50 13.26 3.41 -0.19
N ASN A 51 13.27 4.20 0.88
CA ASN A 51 12.25 4.20 1.95
C ASN A 51 11.96 2.82 2.58
N LEU A 52 12.96 1.93 2.65
CA LEU A 52 12.79 0.55 3.12
C LEU A 52 12.18 0.48 4.53
N ASP A 53 12.60 1.36 5.44
CA ASP A 53 12.08 1.39 6.81
C ASP A 53 10.58 1.71 6.87
N LEU A 54 10.11 2.62 6.01
CA LEU A 54 8.68 2.96 5.92
C LEU A 54 7.85 1.83 5.31
N HIS A 55 8.40 1.13 4.30
CA HIS A 55 7.80 -0.08 3.77
C HIS A 55 7.72 -1.19 4.83
N MET A 56 8.79 -1.38 5.59
CA MET A 56 8.85 -2.32 6.72
C MET A 56 7.85 -1.99 7.81
N ALA A 57 7.68 -0.71 8.15
CA ALA A 57 6.70 -0.26 9.13
C ALA A 57 5.26 -0.57 8.69
N ARG A 58 4.92 -0.33 7.40
CA ARG A 58 3.58 -0.66 6.88
C ARG A 58 3.33 -2.17 6.82
N LEU A 59 4.33 -2.94 6.38
CA LEU A 59 4.25 -4.40 6.38
C LEU A 59 4.01 -4.92 7.80
N THR A 60 4.79 -4.43 8.76
CA THR A 60 4.69 -4.80 10.17
C THR A 60 3.30 -4.55 10.72
N LYS A 61 2.75 -3.35 10.51
CA LYS A 61 1.38 -3.00 10.91
C LYS A 61 0.34 -3.92 10.28
N THR A 62 0.50 -4.23 8.99
CA THR A 62 -0.40 -5.14 8.26
C THR A 62 -0.38 -6.54 8.88
N VAL A 63 0.81 -7.10 9.09
CA VAL A 63 0.94 -8.46 9.65
C VAL A 63 0.42 -8.53 11.08
N GLN A 64 0.72 -7.54 11.93
CA GLN A 64 0.20 -7.49 13.29
C GLN A 64 -1.33 -7.41 13.34
N HIS A 65 -1.96 -6.74 12.36
CA HIS A 65 -3.41 -6.62 12.30
C HIS A 65 -4.10 -7.92 11.84
N PHE A 66 -3.61 -8.51 10.75
CA PHE A 66 -4.27 -9.67 10.12
C PHE A 66 -3.78 -11.03 10.61
N PHE A 67 -2.57 -11.09 11.18
CA PHE A 67 -1.92 -12.32 11.64
C PHE A 67 -1.28 -12.08 13.02
N PRO A 68 -2.06 -11.74 14.06
CA PRO A 68 -1.54 -11.30 15.37
C PRO A 68 -0.64 -12.33 16.08
N ASP A 69 -0.81 -13.61 15.78
CA ASP A 69 -0.01 -14.71 16.35
C ASP A 69 1.32 -14.95 15.60
N CYS A 70 1.56 -14.23 14.50
CA CYS A 70 2.75 -14.38 13.67
C CYS A 70 3.69 -13.19 13.87
N PRO A 71 5.00 -13.43 14.12
CA PRO A 71 5.97 -12.35 14.09
C PRO A 71 6.06 -11.79 12.65
N PRO A 72 6.04 -10.45 12.47
CA PRO A 72 6.22 -9.85 11.16
C PRO A 72 7.54 -10.29 10.51
N PRO A 73 7.52 -10.67 9.22
CA PRO A 73 8.76 -11.02 8.54
C PRO A 73 9.63 -9.78 8.32
N VAL A 74 10.94 -9.96 8.45
CA VAL A 74 11.93 -8.92 8.14
C VAL A 74 12.28 -8.99 6.66
N LEU A 75 12.22 -7.86 5.95
CA LEU A 75 12.68 -7.78 4.56
C LEU A 75 14.19 -7.53 4.52
N SER A 76 14.94 -8.57 4.17
CA SER A 76 16.35 -8.46 3.78
C SER A 76 16.45 -8.58 2.27
N ILE A 77 16.24 -7.47 1.56
CA ILE A 77 16.27 -7.44 0.10
C ILE A 77 17.71 -7.19 -0.37
N THR A 78 18.28 -8.18 -1.05
CA THR A 78 19.54 -7.99 -1.79
C THR A 78 19.21 -7.73 -3.24
N VAL A 79 19.68 -6.61 -3.80
CA VAL A 79 19.45 -6.27 -5.21
C VAL A 79 20.40 -7.07 -6.11
N PRO A 80 19.90 -7.95 -6.99
CA PRO A 80 20.73 -8.70 -7.93
C PRO A 80 21.56 -7.78 -8.86
N PRO A 81 22.76 -8.19 -9.30
CA PRO A 81 23.63 -7.37 -10.15
C PRO A 81 22.95 -6.78 -11.40
N MET A 82 22.06 -7.54 -12.03
CA MET A 82 21.31 -7.12 -13.22
C MET A 82 20.28 -6.00 -13.00
N PHE A 83 20.00 -5.64 -11.74
CA PHE A 83 19.06 -4.58 -11.35
C PHE A 83 19.76 -3.43 -10.63
N LYS A 84 21.10 -3.33 -10.75
CA LYS A 84 21.91 -2.28 -10.11
C LYS A 84 22.02 -0.99 -10.92
N ASN A 85 21.58 -0.96 -12.18
CA ASN A 85 21.64 0.25 -13.02
C ASN A 85 20.27 0.52 -13.62
N GLY A 86 19.72 1.71 -13.39
CA GLY A 86 18.39 2.13 -13.83
C GLY A 86 17.34 2.05 -12.73
N LEU A 87 16.07 2.23 -13.14
CA LEU A 87 14.92 2.34 -12.25
C LEU A 87 14.06 1.07 -12.30
N TYR A 88 13.92 0.42 -11.15
CA TYR A 88 13.16 -0.80 -10.99
C TYR A 88 12.13 -0.68 -9.89
N ARG A 89 11.03 -1.42 -10.10
CA ARG A 89 10.05 -1.71 -9.07
C ARG A 89 10.38 -3.05 -8.43
N CYS A 90 10.72 -3.04 -7.13
CA CYS A 90 10.76 -4.23 -6.31
C CYS A 90 9.37 -4.50 -5.70
N ARG A 91 8.66 -5.51 -6.20
CA ARG A 91 7.37 -5.93 -5.64
C ARG A 91 7.59 -7.05 -4.64
N VAL A 92 7.13 -6.85 -3.41
CA VAL A 92 7.13 -7.86 -2.36
C VAL A 92 5.69 -8.26 -2.10
N THR A 93 5.34 -9.53 -2.31
CA THR A 93 4.01 -10.07 -2.02
C THR A 93 4.09 -10.93 -0.76
N TYR A 94 3.16 -10.74 0.17
CA TYR A 94 3.24 -11.36 1.49
C TYR A 94 1.86 -11.63 2.12
N SER A 95 1.86 -12.63 3.00
CA SER A 95 0.79 -12.98 3.92
C SER A 95 1.33 -12.83 5.35
N GLN A 96 1.18 -13.84 6.21
CA GLN A 96 1.96 -13.98 7.45
C GLN A 96 3.48 -14.13 7.21
N LYS A 97 3.90 -14.46 5.99
CA LYS A 97 5.29 -14.61 5.56
C LYS A 97 5.50 -13.95 4.19
N ILE A 98 6.75 -13.77 3.79
CA ILE A 98 7.06 -13.34 2.42
C ILE A 98 6.78 -14.49 1.47
N GLU A 99 5.95 -14.23 0.46
CA GLU A 99 5.59 -15.22 -0.55
C GLU A 99 6.42 -15.04 -1.83
N ARG A 100 6.69 -13.79 -2.22
CA ARG A 100 7.42 -13.50 -3.46
C ARG A 100 8.11 -12.14 -3.41
N VAL A 101 9.30 -12.07 -3.99
CA VAL A 101 10.03 -10.81 -4.27
C VAL A 101 10.38 -10.78 -5.75
N GLU A 102 10.06 -9.68 -6.43
CA GLU A 102 10.24 -9.53 -7.87
C GLU A 102 10.81 -8.16 -8.20
N PHE A 103 11.77 -8.11 -9.11
CA PHE A 103 12.29 -6.88 -9.68
C PHE A 103 11.81 -6.73 -11.11
N ILE A 104 11.21 -5.58 -11.42
CA ILE A 104 10.57 -5.33 -12.71
C ILE A 104 11.06 -3.95 -13.19
N PRO A 105 11.60 -3.82 -14.41
CA PRO A 105 11.93 -2.50 -14.98
C PRO A 105 10.73 -1.57 -14.86
N TYR A 106 10.95 -0.36 -14.34
CA TYR A 106 9.85 0.57 -14.15
C TYR A 106 9.66 1.43 -15.39
N VAL A 107 8.42 1.44 -15.88
CA VAL A 107 7.95 2.38 -16.89
C VAL A 107 6.82 3.20 -16.26
N ARG A 108 6.99 4.52 -16.26
CA ARG A 108 5.97 5.44 -15.75
C ARG A 108 4.70 5.31 -16.59
N ARG A 109 3.54 5.31 -15.92
CA ARG A 109 2.24 5.31 -16.60
C ARG A 109 2.02 6.67 -17.26
N GLN A 110 1.52 6.66 -18.49
CA GLN A 110 0.97 7.86 -19.11
C GLN A 110 -0.45 8.06 -18.58
N ILE A 111 -0.70 9.21 -17.95
CA ILE A 111 -2.00 9.58 -17.41
C ILE A 111 -2.23 11.02 -17.85
N THR A 112 -3.22 11.20 -18.72
CA THR A 112 -3.54 12.48 -19.37
C THR A 112 -4.92 13.01 -18.98
N THR A 113 -5.76 12.15 -18.41
CA THR A 113 -7.10 12.50 -17.97
C THR A 113 -7.32 12.10 -16.51
N LEU A 114 -7.88 13.02 -15.72
CA LEU A 114 -8.15 12.84 -14.29
C LEU A 114 -9.56 13.34 -13.98
N ALA A 115 -10.36 12.56 -13.26
CA ALA A 115 -11.72 12.93 -12.87
C ALA A 115 -11.96 12.74 -11.37
N LEU A 116 -12.90 13.50 -10.80
CA LEU A 116 -13.46 13.18 -9.48
C LEU A 116 -14.46 12.02 -9.62
N ILE A 117 -14.47 11.10 -8.66
CA ILE A 117 -15.50 10.07 -8.54
C ILE A 117 -15.97 9.91 -7.10
N GLU A 118 -17.28 9.98 -6.89
CA GLU A 118 -17.88 9.74 -5.57
C GLU A 118 -17.94 8.24 -5.28
N ALA A 119 -17.39 7.83 -4.13
CA ALA A 119 -17.40 6.46 -3.67
C ALA A 119 -17.51 6.41 -2.13
N PRO A 120 -18.68 6.68 -1.54
CA PRO A 120 -18.85 6.78 -0.08
C PRO A 120 -18.56 5.46 0.66
N ALA A 121 -18.72 4.31 -0.02
CA ALA A 121 -18.53 2.98 0.56
C ALA A 121 -17.09 2.43 0.42
N ILE A 122 -16.23 3.07 -0.39
CA ILE A 122 -14.89 2.55 -0.69
C ILE A 122 -14.06 2.38 0.60
N SER A 123 -13.32 1.28 0.67
CA SER A 123 -12.38 1.01 1.75
C SER A 123 -11.12 0.39 1.20
N TYR A 124 -9.97 1.03 1.48
CA TYR A 124 -8.66 0.50 1.07
C TYR A 124 -7.56 0.89 2.06
N GLY A 125 -7.84 0.66 3.35
CA GLY A 125 -6.92 0.95 4.48
C GLY A 125 -5.62 0.16 4.46
N TRP A 126 -5.57 -0.91 3.67
CA TRP A 126 -4.46 -1.84 3.59
C TRP A 126 -4.08 -2.09 2.14
N LYS A 127 -2.79 -2.26 1.88
CA LYS A 127 -2.27 -2.48 0.52
C LYS A 127 -2.49 -3.92 0.06
N SER A 128 -3.76 -4.30 -0.02
CA SER A 128 -4.24 -5.61 -0.42
C SER A 128 -4.02 -5.85 -1.92
N CYS A 129 -3.69 -7.08 -2.28
CA CYS A 129 -3.62 -7.51 -3.68
C CYS A 129 -4.98 -7.46 -4.37
N ASP A 130 -6.09 -7.60 -3.63
CA ASP A 130 -7.41 -7.33 -4.17
C ASP A 130 -7.60 -5.82 -4.32
N ARG A 131 -7.75 -5.39 -5.57
CA ARG A 131 -7.91 -4.00 -5.98
C ARG A 131 -9.16 -3.82 -6.85
N SER A 132 -10.04 -4.81 -6.86
CA SER A 132 -11.20 -4.88 -7.76
C SER A 132 -12.08 -3.62 -7.71
N GLU A 133 -12.39 -3.12 -6.51
CA GLU A 133 -13.19 -1.90 -6.34
C GLU A 133 -12.50 -0.65 -6.92
N LEU A 134 -11.20 -0.46 -6.64
CA LEU A 134 -10.43 0.67 -7.17
C LEU A 134 -10.34 0.64 -8.70
N GLU A 135 -10.09 -0.54 -9.27
CA GLU A 135 -10.04 -0.71 -10.73
C GLU A 135 -11.42 -0.54 -11.38
N ALA A 136 -12.49 -0.97 -10.70
CA ALA A 136 -13.86 -0.77 -11.17
C ALA A 136 -14.25 0.72 -11.19
N LEU A 137 -13.93 1.47 -10.14
CA LEU A 137 -14.15 2.93 -10.08
C LEU A 137 -13.42 3.65 -11.21
N LYS A 138 -12.12 3.35 -11.39
CA LYS A 138 -11.33 3.92 -12.46
C LYS A 138 -11.91 3.59 -13.84
N LYS A 139 -12.25 2.31 -14.09
CA LYS A 139 -12.84 1.86 -15.35
C LYS A 139 -14.18 2.54 -15.63
N ALA A 140 -15.04 2.69 -14.62
CA ALA A 140 -16.35 3.32 -14.76
C ALA A 140 -16.27 4.80 -15.11
N SER A 141 -15.18 5.49 -14.72
CA SER A 141 -14.98 6.91 -15.03
C SER A 141 -14.69 7.19 -16.51
N GLY A 142 -14.14 6.22 -17.25
CA GLY A 142 -13.65 6.43 -18.61
C GLY A 142 -12.40 7.31 -18.73
N HIS A 143 -11.75 7.67 -17.61
CA HIS A 143 -10.51 8.45 -17.56
C HIS A 143 -9.30 7.56 -17.23
N ASP A 144 -8.09 8.06 -17.47
CA ASP A 144 -6.85 7.34 -17.18
C ASP A 144 -6.68 7.10 -15.67
N GLU A 145 -7.15 8.05 -14.85
CA GLU A 145 -7.16 7.97 -13.40
C GLU A 145 -8.31 8.77 -12.78
N VAL A 146 -8.62 8.47 -11.51
CA VAL A 146 -9.64 9.14 -10.72
C VAL A 146 -9.09 9.65 -9.39
N ILE A 147 -9.58 10.79 -8.91
CA ILE A 147 -9.53 11.18 -7.50
C ILE A 147 -10.81 10.70 -6.84
N ILE A 148 -10.68 9.88 -5.81
CA ILE A 148 -11.80 9.31 -5.07
C ILE A 148 -12.27 10.32 -4.04
N VAL A 149 -13.57 10.62 -4.07
CA VAL A 149 -14.27 11.47 -3.12
C VAL A 149 -15.10 10.58 -2.20
N LYS A 150 -14.97 10.79 -0.89
CA LYS A 150 -15.71 10.06 0.13
C LYS A 150 -16.44 11.04 1.02
N ASN A 151 -17.77 11.11 0.86
CA ASN A 151 -18.62 12.03 1.62
C ASN A 151 -18.16 13.49 1.47
N GLY A 152 -17.85 13.92 0.24
CA GLY A 152 -17.35 15.26 -0.06
C GLY A 152 -15.87 15.52 0.27
N ALA A 153 -15.18 14.59 0.93
CA ALA A 153 -13.75 14.71 1.24
C ALA A 153 -12.88 14.07 0.14
N ILE A 154 -11.78 14.75 -0.21
CA ILE A 154 -10.77 14.24 -1.13
C ILE A 154 -9.94 13.15 -0.44
N THR A 155 -9.66 12.04 -1.14
CA THR A 155 -8.92 10.91 -0.57
C THR A 155 -7.66 10.59 -1.39
N ASP A 156 -7.69 9.52 -2.17
CA ASP A 156 -6.60 8.95 -2.95
C ASP A 156 -7.03 8.83 -4.40
N THR A 157 -6.10 8.44 -5.26
CA THR A 157 -6.43 7.85 -6.56
C THR A 157 -6.49 6.33 -6.48
N SER A 158 -6.69 5.66 -7.62
CA SER A 158 -6.63 4.20 -7.61
C SER A 158 -5.26 3.67 -7.13
N PHE A 159 -4.15 4.37 -7.35
CA PHE A 159 -2.81 3.89 -6.96
C PHE A 159 -1.89 4.90 -6.26
N SER A 160 -2.32 6.15 -6.06
CA SER A 160 -1.51 7.23 -5.49
C SER A 160 -2.22 7.98 -4.37
N ASN A 161 -1.43 8.53 -3.44
CA ASN A 161 -1.91 9.63 -2.62
C ASN A 161 -1.75 10.95 -3.39
N LEU A 162 -2.35 12.01 -2.86
CA LEU A 162 -2.38 13.33 -3.48
C LEU A 162 -1.57 14.34 -2.67
N VAL A 163 -0.89 15.23 -3.38
CA VAL A 163 -0.34 16.48 -2.82
C VAL A 163 -0.92 17.64 -3.60
N PHE A 164 -1.46 18.62 -2.89
CA PHE A 164 -2.05 19.84 -3.44
C PHE A 164 -1.14 21.03 -3.16
N GLU A 165 -0.90 21.85 -4.18
CA GLU A 165 -0.12 23.07 -4.08
C GLU A 165 -1.01 24.30 -4.00
N SER A 166 -0.73 25.15 -3.02
CA SER A 166 -1.30 26.50 -2.89
C SER A 166 -0.21 27.52 -2.58
N ASP A 167 -0.58 28.79 -2.46
CA ASP A 167 0.34 29.85 -2.02
C ASP A 167 0.91 29.62 -0.62
N ALA A 168 0.22 28.86 0.22
CA ALA A 168 0.68 28.51 1.56
C ALA A 168 1.63 27.30 1.58
N GLY A 169 1.90 26.67 0.44
CA GLY A 169 2.79 25.52 0.30
C GLY A 169 2.06 24.24 -0.11
N LEU A 170 2.59 23.10 0.33
CA LEU A 170 2.14 21.77 -0.09
C LEU A 170 1.34 21.06 0.99
N PHE A 171 0.20 20.49 0.59
CA PHE A 171 -0.76 19.87 1.48
C PHE A 171 -1.17 18.47 1.00
N THR A 172 -1.48 17.55 1.91
CA THR A 172 -2.03 16.23 1.56
C THR A 172 -3.31 15.99 2.36
N PRO A 173 -4.33 15.33 1.78
CA PRO A 173 -5.58 15.06 2.50
C PRO A 173 -5.35 14.23 3.76
N ALA A 174 -5.98 14.63 4.86
CA ALA A 174 -6.07 13.83 6.11
C ALA A 174 -7.00 12.61 5.95
N THR A 175 -7.87 12.64 4.94
CA THR A 175 -8.93 11.66 4.64
C THR A 175 -8.50 10.56 3.67
N PHE A 176 -7.22 10.20 3.68
CA PHE A 176 -6.66 9.20 2.76
C PHE A 176 -7.28 7.80 2.94
N LEU A 177 -7.30 7.01 1.85
CA LEU A 177 -7.65 5.59 1.88
C LEU A 177 -6.48 4.75 2.39
N LEU A 178 -5.28 4.96 1.84
CA LEU A 178 -4.09 4.22 2.22
C LEU A 178 -3.01 5.17 2.76
N PRO A 179 -2.39 4.89 3.92
CA PRO A 179 -1.20 5.63 4.36
C PRO A 179 -0.01 5.25 3.48
N GLY A 180 0.17 5.97 2.36
CA GLY A 180 1.26 5.72 1.43
C GLY A 180 2.62 6.01 2.03
N VAL A 181 3.61 5.20 1.66
CA VAL A 181 5.00 5.38 2.11
C VAL A 181 5.56 6.73 1.69
N GLN A 182 5.34 7.15 0.44
CA GLN A 182 5.82 8.44 -0.03
C GLN A 182 5.13 9.61 0.68
N ARG A 183 3.82 9.50 0.93
CA ARG A 183 3.07 10.45 1.74
C ARG A 183 3.69 10.60 3.14
N SER A 184 3.94 9.48 3.82
CA SER A 184 4.59 9.48 5.14
C SER A 184 6.00 10.08 5.09
N ASN A 185 6.79 9.78 4.06
CA ASN A 185 8.12 10.36 3.88
C ASN A 185 8.09 11.89 3.75
N LEU A 186 7.18 12.42 2.93
CA LEU A 186 7.02 13.87 2.71
C LEU A 186 6.51 14.61 3.95
N ILE A 187 5.64 13.97 4.74
CA ILE A 187 5.20 14.53 6.03
C ILE A 187 6.34 14.52 7.04
N ASN A 188 7.04 13.39 7.19
CA ASN A 188 8.13 13.24 8.16
C ASN A 188 9.31 14.18 7.88
N SER A 189 9.55 14.51 6.61
CA SER A 189 10.57 15.47 6.18
C SER A 189 10.12 16.94 6.28
N GLY A 190 8.85 17.20 6.63
CA GLY A 190 8.30 18.54 6.75
C GLY A 190 8.01 19.23 5.42
N ILE A 191 8.09 18.52 4.29
CA ILE A 191 7.84 19.06 2.95
C ILE A 191 6.34 19.27 2.71
N VAL A 192 5.51 18.34 3.19
CA VAL A 192 4.04 18.36 2.99
C VAL A 192 3.33 18.37 4.35
N ARG A 193 2.28 19.17 4.46
CA ARG A 193 1.43 19.24 5.66
C ARG A 193 0.10 18.52 5.45
N GLU A 194 -0.34 17.77 6.44
CA GLU A 194 -1.64 17.11 6.41
C GLU A 194 -2.75 18.12 6.74
N THR A 195 -3.85 18.11 5.97
CA THR A 195 -5.05 18.92 6.25
C THR A 195 -6.29 18.25 5.67
N THR A 196 -7.48 18.58 6.18
CA THR A 196 -8.73 18.22 5.52
C THR A 196 -8.85 19.00 4.21
N ILE A 197 -9.20 18.31 3.12
CA ILE A 197 -9.44 18.89 1.80
C ILE A 197 -10.77 18.31 1.31
N THR A 198 -11.77 19.16 1.12
CA THR A 198 -13.06 18.81 0.52
C THR A 198 -13.05 19.14 -0.98
N VAL A 199 -14.06 18.67 -1.71
CA VAL A 199 -14.28 19.08 -3.11
C VAL A 199 -14.42 20.59 -3.20
N ASP A 200 -15.17 21.20 -2.28
CA ASP A 200 -15.31 22.64 -2.22
C ASP A 200 -13.96 23.33 -2.02
N ASP A 201 -13.01 22.77 -1.26
CA ASP A 201 -11.71 23.41 -1.03
C ASP A 201 -10.79 23.44 -2.26
N LEU A 202 -11.10 22.69 -3.32
CA LEU A 202 -10.22 22.56 -4.49
C LEU A 202 -9.91 23.90 -5.17
N TYR A 203 -10.77 24.92 -5.06
CA TYR A 203 -10.50 26.26 -5.61
C TYR A 203 -9.33 26.98 -4.92
N ASN A 204 -8.89 26.52 -3.75
CA ASN A 204 -7.75 27.08 -3.03
C ASN A 204 -6.39 26.56 -3.53
N TYR A 205 -6.39 25.60 -4.46
CA TYR A 205 -5.19 24.91 -4.93
C TYR A 205 -5.01 25.11 -6.42
N ARG A 206 -3.74 25.21 -6.85
CA ARG A 206 -3.36 25.43 -8.25
C ARG A 206 -3.09 24.12 -8.97
N ARG A 207 -2.41 23.20 -8.29
CA ARG A 207 -1.97 21.92 -8.85
C ARG A 207 -2.22 20.79 -7.88
N VAL A 208 -2.46 19.61 -8.44
CA VAL A 208 -2.46 18.33 -7.72
C VAL A 208 -1.41 17.41 -8.31
N PHE A 209 -0.62 16.79 -7.43
CA PHE A 209 0.43 15.82 -7.75
C PHE A 209 0.01 14.43 -7.30
N LEU A 210 0.19 13.44 -8.16
CA LEU A 210 0.03 12.02 -7.83
C LEU A 210 1.35 11.45 -7.32
N ILE A 211 1.38 11.10 -6.03
CA ILE A 211 2.57 10.53 -5.38
C ILE A 211 2.36 9.07 -4.97
N ASN A 212 3.40 8.26 -5.13
CA ASN A 212 3.47 6.91 -4.58
C ASN A 212 4.94 6.50 -4.45
N ALA A 213 5.21 5.27 -4.01
CA ALA A 213 6.59 4.82 -3.79
C ALA A 213 7.48 4.86 -5.05
N MET A 214 6.90 4.90 -6.26
CA MET A 214 7.63 5.04 -7.53
C MET A 214 7.61 6.47 -8.09
N LEU A 215 6.76 7.37 -7.56
CA LEU A 215 6.56 8.73 -8.01
C LEU A 215 6.83 9.70 -6.85
N ASP A 216 8.03 10.27 -6.85
CA ASP A 216 8.41 11.37 -5.98
C ASP A 216 7.78 12.69 -6.46
N LEU A 217 7.91 13.78 -5.70
CA LEU A 217 7.25 15.05 -6.04
C LEU A 217 7.85 15.68 -7.31
N GLU A 218 9.16 15.52 -7.48
CA GLU A 218 9.95 16.03 -8.60
C GLU A 218 9.59 15.34 -9.92
N ASP A 219 9.23 14.06 -9.86
CA ASP A 219 8.85 13.22 -11.00
C ASP A 219 7.33 12.95 -11.05
N ALA A 220 6.55 13.62 -10.21
CA ALA A 220 5.12 13.34 -10.05
C ALA A 220 4.35 13.70 -11.32
N ILE A 221 3.30 12.93 -11.60
CA ILE A 221 2.29 13.35 -12.58
C ILE A 221 1.48 14.46 -11.92
N SER A 222 1.32 15.59 -12.59
CA SER A 222 0.58 16.73 -12.05
C SER A 222 -0.50 17.23 -12.99
N PHE A 223 -1.55 17.81 -12.40
CA PHE A 223 -2.68 18.40 -13.11
C PHE A 223 -2.93 19.79 -12.57
N THR A 224 -3.21 20.74 -13.46
CA THR A 224 -3.73 22.05 -13.07
C THR A 224 -5.19 21.90 -12.69
N ILE A 225 -5.54 22.49 -11.56
CA ILE A 225 -6.92 22.56 -11.10
C ILE A 225 -7.51 23.83 -11.68
N SER A 226 -8.33 23.68 -12.73
CA SER A 226 -9.06 24.78 -13.34
C SER A 226 -10.49 24.82 -12.83
N THR A 227 -10.88 25.96 -12.28
CA THR A 227 -12.24 26.20 -11.77
C THR A 227 -13.18 26.53 -12.93
N LEU A 228 -14.22 25.74 -13.15
CA LEU A 228 -15.43 26.25 -13.80
C LEU A 228 -16.28 26.89 -12.68
N GLN A 229 -16.80 28.10 -12.95
CA GLN A 229 -17.51 28.94 -11.98
C GLN A 229 -18.49 28.13 -11.11
N LYS A 230 -18.60 28.47 -9.82
CA LYS A 230 -19.75 28.08 -8.99
C LYS A 230 -21.01 28.52 -9.74
N THR A 231 -21.75 27.60 -10.32
CA THR A 231 -23.12 27.88 -10.74
C THR A 231 -23.86 28.29 -9.48
N GLY A 232 -24.42 29.50 -9.42
CA GLY A 232 -25.04 30.09 -8.23
C GLY A 232 -26.25 29.37 -7.65
N ASN A 233 -26.51 28.12 -8.06
CA ASN A 233 -27.52 27.25 -7.47
C ASN A 233 -26.86 26.32 -6.45
N ALA A 234 -27.38 26.34 -5.22
CA ALA A 234 -26.99 25.49 -4.09
C ALA A 234 -27.20 23.97 -4.32
N HIS A 235 -27.56 23.55 -5.54
CA HIS A 235 -27.87 22.17 -5.93
C HIS A 235 -27.05 21.68 -7.14
N SER A 236 -26.07 22.46 -7.61
CA SER A 236 -25.16 22.02 -8.66
C SER A 236 -23.76 21.91 -8.09
N PRO A 237 -23.15 20.71 -8.05
CA PRO A 237 -21.77 20.55 -7.59
C PRO A 237 -20.85 21.38 -8.49
N SER A 238 -19.83 21.99 -7.90
CA SER A 238 -18.77 22.65 -8.64
C SER A 238 -18.16 21.65 -9.63
N LEU A 239 -18.25 21.97 -10.93
CA LEU A 239 -17.59 21.18 -11.97
C LEU A 239 -16.10 21.53 -11.96
N HIS A 240 -15.28 20.69 -11.34
CA HIS A 240 -13.84 20.83 -11.41
C HIS A 240 -13.32 20.19 -12.70
N THR A 241 -12.55 20.94 -13.48
CA THR A 241 -11.83 20.40 -14.64
C THR A 241 -10.36 20.30 -14.30
N PHE A 242 -9.78 19.12 -14.48
CA PHE A 242 -8.34 18.91 -14.38
C PHE A 242 -7.76 19.00 -15.78
N SER A 243 -6.88 19.97 -15.99
CA SER A 243 -6.12 20.07 -17.23
C SER A 243 -4.75 19.44 -17.00
N PHE A 244 -4.42 18.46 -17.82
CA PHE A 244 -3.09 17.87 -17.83
C PHE A 244 -2.08 18.90 -18.31
N LEU A 245 -1.02 19.10 -17.55
CA LEU A 245 0.16 19.78 -18.04
C LEU A 245 1.15 18.69 -18.44
N SER A 246 1.42 18.56 -19.74
CA SER A 246 2.61 17.83 -20.17
C SER A 246 3.81 18.60 -19.68
N ASP A 247 4.60 18.01 -18.77
CA ASP A 247 5.90 18.54 -18.38
C ASP A 247 6.72 18.75 -19.66
N CYS A 248 6.79 20.00 -20.11
CA CYS A 248 7.70 20.41 -21.15
C CYS A 248 8.94 20.91 -20.40
N PRO A 249 10.08 20.19 -20.43
CA PRO A 249 11.31 20.86 -20.11
C PRO A 249 11.56 21.83 -21.26
N THR A 250 11.40 23.13 -21.00
CA THR A 250 12.16 24.13 -21.75
C THR A 250 13.63 23.80 -21.49
N GLN A 251 14.24 23.05 -22.41
CA GLN A 251 15.68 23.01 -22.55
C GLN A 251 16.11 24.45 -22.86
N GLY A 252 16.74 25.10 -21.88
CA GLY A 252 17.59 26.25 -22.05
C GLY A 252 19.03 25.82 -21.90
#